data_AF-A0A6B3GJL5-F1
#
_entry.id   AF-A0A6B3GJL5-F1
#
_cell.length_a   1.000
_cell.length_b   1.000
_cell.length_c   1.000
_cell.angle_alpha   90.00
_cell.angle_beta   90.00
_cell.angle_gamma   90.00
#
_symmetry.space_group_name_H-M   'P 1'
#
loop_
_entity.id
_entity.type
_entity.pdbx_description
1 polymer ?
#
loop_
_entity_poly.entity_id
_entity_poly.type
_entity_poly.pdbx_seq_one_letter_code
_entity_poly.pdbx_strand_id
1 'polypeptide(L)'
;MEEFGRHGHASASMASIARRVGVTKPLLYTYFGSKDGLYLACLEHIAHRLVSAIEGAMEPDPHGAGPAASRVPPRVLAAVFDVLEEQREAWFVL
;
A
#
# COMPACT_ATOMS: atom_id res chain seq x y z
N MET A 1 8.58 0.11 -3.11
CA MET A 1 8.06 0.82 -1.92
C MET A 1 9.16 1.23 -0.95
N GLU A 2 9.96 0.33 -0.34
CA GLU A 2 10.98 0.70 0.68
C GLU A 2 11.84 1.93 0.34
N GLU A 3 12.40 2.03 -0.88
CA GLU A 3 13.22 3.20 -1.26
C GLU A 3 12.44 4.52 -1.19
N PHE A 4 11.19 4.51 -1.65
CA PHE A 4 10.29 5.66 -1.56
C PHE A 4 9.87 5.94 -0.13
N GLY A 5 9.68 4.88 0.68
CA GLY A 5 9.31 5.04 2.08
C GLY A 5 10.45 5.63 2.93
N ARG A 6 11.69 5.20 2.72
CA ARG A 6 12.84 5.65 3.53
C ARG A 6 13.37 7.02 3.11
N HIS A 7 13.28 7.36 1.82
CA HIS A 7 13.90 8.58 1.29
C HIS A 7 12.88 9.61 0.79
N GLY A 8 11.59 9.27 0.77
CA GLY A 8 10.55 10.07 0.12
C GLY A 8 10.63 10.04 -1.41
N HIS A 9 9.56 10.49 -2.06
CA HIS A 9 9.48 10.51 -3.52
C HIS A 9 10.62 11.28 -4.19
N ALA A 10 10.97 12.47 -3.66
CA ALA A 10 11.97 13.35 -4.24
C ALA A 10 13.37 12.72 -4.26
N SER A 11 13.80 12.11 -3.16
CA SER A 11 15.17 11.59 -2.99
C SER A 11 15.34 10.14 -3.40
N ALA A 12 14.25 9.40 -3.66
CA ALA A 12 14.32 8.02 -4.13
C ALA A 12 14.99 7.89 -5.51
N SER A 13 15.84 6.87 -5.65
CA SER A 13 16.63 6.63 -6.86
C SER A 13 16.17 5.39 -7.63
N MET A 14 15.75 5.58 -8.87
CA MET A 14 15.46 4.50 -9.82
C MET A 14 16.63 3.50 -9.95
N ALA A 15 17.87 3.98 -9.85
CA ALA A 15 19.06 3.12 -9.94
C ALA A 15 19.25 2.27 -8.67
N SER A 16 18.96 2.83 -7.49
CA SER A 16 18.98 2.11 -6.22
C SER A 16 17.89 1.04 -6.19
N ILE A 17 16.68 1.39 -6.64
CA ILE A 17 15.55 0.45 -6.77
C ILE A 17 15.91 -0.70 -7.70
N ALA A 18 16.44 -0.42 -8.90
CA ALA A 18 16.84 -1.43 -9.86
C ALA A 18 17.83 -2.43 -9.25
N ARG A 19 18.87 -1.93 -8.58
CA ARG A 19 19.89 -2.75 -7.93
C ARG A 19 19.30 -3.63 -6.83
N ARG A 20 18.39 -3.09 -6.03
CA ARG A 20 17.78 -3.80 -4.89
C ARG A 20 16.86 -4.93 -5.33
N VAL A 21 16.13 -4.75 -6.44
CA VAL A 21 15.25 -5.80 -6.99
C VAL A 21 15.93 -6.69 -8.04
N GLY A 22 17.24 -6.50 -8.27
CA GLY A 22 18.02 -7.34 -9.17
C GLY A 22 17.73 -7.16 -10.66
N VAL A 23 17.19 -6.00 -11.06
CA VAL A 23 16.86 -5.68 -12.46
C VAL A 23 17.73 -4.55 -12.99
N THR A 24 17.72 -4.38 -14.31
CA THR A 24 18.42 -3.25 -14.93
C THR A 24 17.57 -1.98 -14.88
N LYS A 25 18.25 -0.82 -14.83
CA LYS A 25 17.55 0.49 -14.85
C LYS A 25 16.67 0.65 -16.09
N PRO A 26 17.10 0.31 -17.33
CA PRO A 26 16.22 0.38 -18.51
C PRO A 26 14.94 -0.44 -18.35
N LEU A 27 15.02 -1.64 -17.75
CA LEU A 27 13.84 -2.49 -17.55
C LEU A 27 12.78 -1.82 -16.68
N LEU A 28 13.18 -1.16 -15.58
CA LEU A 28 12.25 -0.36 -14.77
C LEU A 28 11.58 0.76 -15.58
N TYR A 29 12.33 1.48 -16.41
CA TYR A 29 11.76 2.52 -17.26
C TYR A 29 10.84 1.94 -18.35
N THR A 30 11.11 0.72 -18.85
CA THR A 30 10.21 0.04 -19.79
C THR A 30 8.87 -0.31 -19.15
N TYR A 31 8.87 -0.81 -17.91
CA TYR A 31 7.62 -1.19 -17.23
C TYR A 31 6.83 0.00 -16.69
N PHE A 32 7.51 0.99 -16.12
CA PHE A 32 6.86 2.05 -15.35
C PHE A 32 6.96 3.44 -15.99
N GLY A 33 7.74 3.59 -17.07
CA GLY A 33 7.90 4.83 -17.82
C GLY A 33 8.76 5.89 -17.11
N SER A 34 8.50 6.15 -15.83
CA SER A 34 9.16 7.18 -15.04
C SER A 34 9.22 6.81 -13.55
N LYS A 35 9.94 7.63 -12.77
CA LYS A 35 9.94 7.51 -11.30
C LYS A 35 8.53 7.73 -10.73
N ASP A 36 7.81 8.71 -11.28
CA ASP A 36 6.44 9.03 -10.88
C ASP A 36 5.47 7.90 -11.25
N GLY A 37 5.65 7.27 -12.41
CA GLY A 37 4.84 6.12 -12.83
C GLY A 37 5.07 4.90 -11.93
N LEU A 38 6.32 4.66 -11.51
CA LEU A 38 6.63 3.63 -10.53
C LEU A 38 6.06 3.98 -9.14
N TYR A 39 6.09 5.25 -8.74
CA TYR A 39 5.50 5.72 -7.49
C TYR A 39 3.98 5.53 -7.49
N LEU A 40 3.31 5.92 -8.57
CA LEU A 40 1.87 5.74 -8.75
C LEU A 40 1.49 4.26 -8.71
N ALA A 41 2.22 3.39 -9.42
CA ALA A 41 1.98 1.94 -9.36
C ALA A 41 2.14 1.38 -7.94
N CYS A 42 3.08 1.91 -7.15
CA CYS A 42 3.20 1.53 -5.73
C CYS A 42 1.99 2.02 -4.92
N LEU A 43 1.53 3.26 -5.15
CA LEU A 43 0.38 3.84 -4.46
C LEU A 43 -0.92 3.09 -4.79
N GLU A 44 -1.16 2.80 -6.07
CA GLU A 44 -2.31 2.02 -6.54
C GLU A 44 -2.33 0.63 -5.90
N HIS A 45 -1.16 -0.01 -5.80
CA HIS A 45 -1.05 -1.31 -5.15
C HIS A 45 -1.46 -1.26 -3.66
N ILE A 46 -1.02 -0.24 -2.92
CA ILE A 46 -1.41 -0.06 -1.51
C ILE A 46 -2.90 0.29 -1.41
N ALA A 47 -3.38 1.20 -2.26
CA ALA A 47 -4.77 1.65 -2.27
C ALA A 47 -5.73 0.49 -2.51
N HIS A 48 -5.43 -0.41 -3.46
CA HIS A 48 -6.25 -1.60 -3.72
C HIS A 48 -6.35 -2.52 -2.50
N ARG A 49 -5.23 -2.75 -1.79
CA ARG A 49 -5.24 -3.55 -0.56
C ARG A 49 -6.06 -2.89 0.55
N LEU A 50 -5.91 -1.58 0.71
CA LEU A 50 -6.64 -0.81 1.71
C LEU A 50 -8.15 -0.85 1.45
N VAL A 51 -8.57 -0.59 0.21
CA VAL A 51 -9.98 -0.65 -0.20
C VAL A 51 -10.54 -2.05 0.04
N SER A 52 -9.85 -3.09 -0.41
CA SER A 52 -10.30 -4.48 -0.23
C SER A 52 -10.44 -4.86 1.25
N ALA A 53 -9.54 -4.40 2.12
CA ALA A 53 -9.62 -4.65 3.56
C ALA A 53 -10.79 -3.90 4.22
N ILE A 54 -11.04 -2.65 3.81
CA ILE A 54 -12.19 -1.86 4.28
C ILE A 54 -13.50 -2.52 3.83
N GLU A 55 -13.60 -2.93 2.57
CA GLU A 55 -14.76 -3.63 2.03
C GLU A 55 -15.04 -4.93 2.81
N GLY A 56 -14.02 -5.74 3.07
CA GLY A 56 -14.15 -6.95 3.88
C GLY A 56 -14.54 -6.67 5.34
N ALA A 57 -14.07 -5.57 5.92
CA ALA A 57 -14.44 -5.16 7.28
C ALA A 57 -15.89 -4.64 7.39
N MET A 58 -16.45 -4.14 6.27
CA MET A 58 -17.83 -3.69 6.16
C MET A 58 -18.81 -4.83 5.87
N GLU A 59 -18.32 -5.98 5.41
CA GLU A 59 -19.17 -7.13 5.11
C GLU A 59 -19.87 -7.62 6.39
N PRO A 60 -21.21 -7.81 6.36
CA PRO A 60 -21.97 -8.14 7.55
C PRO A 60 -21.60 -9.54 8.05
N ASP A 61 -21.00 -9.57 9.24
CA ASP A 61 -20.66 -10.80 9.95
C ASP A 61 -21.94 -11.55 10.37
N PRO A 62 -22.23 -12.72 9.76
CA PRO A 62 -23.46 -13.46 9.99
C PRO A 62 -23.56 -14.04 11.41
N HIS A 63 -22.47 -14.05 12.19
CA HIS A 63 -22.40 -14.58 13.55
C HIS A 63 -22.22 -13.49 14.63
N GLY A 64 -22.10 -12.22 14.23
CA GLY A 64 -21.85 -11.14 15.18
C GLY A 64 -23.12 -10.75 15.97
N ALA A 65 -23.02 -10.70 17.30
CA ALA A 65 -24.09 -10.22 18.18
C ALA A 65 -24.15 -8.67 18.22
N GLY A 66 -25.35 -8.08 18.04
CA GLY A 66 -25.61 -6.63 18.15
C GLY A 66 -25.91 -5.91 16.81
N PRO A 67 -26.03 -4.56 16.78
CA PRO A 67 -26.25 -3.80 15.54
C PRO A 67 -24.97 -3.65 14.72
N ALA A 68 -25.03 -3.85 13.40
CA ALA A 68 -23.88 -3.70 12.49
C ALA A 68 -23.23 -2.31 12.57
N ALA A 69 -24.04 -1.25 12.71
CA ALA A 69 -23.57 0.14 12.74
C ALA A 69 -22.54 0.44 13.84
N SER A 70 -22.60 -0.25 15.00
CA SER A 70 -21.66 -0.03 16.11
C SER A 70 -20.35 -0.81 15.95
N ARG A 71 -20.29 -1.80 15.04
CA ARG A 71 -19.11 -2.66 14.83
C ARG A 71 -18.28 -2.27 13.62
N VAL A 72 -18.89 -1.65 12.61
CA VAL A 72 -18.18 -1.22 11.39
C VAL A 72 -17.04 -0.26 11.71
N PRO A 73 -17.18 0.79 12.55
CA PRO A 73 -16.09 1.72 12.80
C PRO A 73 -14.81 1.09 13.38
N PRO A 74 -14.85 0.29 14.47
CA PRO A 74 -13.63 -0.34 14.99
C PRO A 74 -13.08 -1.44 14.07
N ARG A 75 -13.92 -2.16 13.31
CA ARG A 75 -13.45 -3.16 12.33
C ARG A 75 -12.71 -2.54 11.16
N VAL A 76 -13.23 -1.43 10.63
CA VAL A 76 -12.57 -0.67 9.58
C VAL A 76 -11.23 -0.13 10.08
N LEU A 77 -11.18 0.47 11.27
CA LEU A 77 -9.92 0.93 11.85
C LEU A 77 -8.92 -0.22 12.01
N ALA A 78 -9.34 -1.36 12.58
CA ALA A 78 -8.49 -2.54 12.73
C ALA A 78 -7.96 -3.04 11.37
N ALA A 79 -8.82 -3.15 10.35
CA ALA A 79 -8.42 -3.58 9.01
C ALA A 79 -7.43 -2.60 8.35
N VAL A 80 -7.61 -1.29 8.55
CA VAL A 80 -6.63 -0.28 8.10
C VAL A 80 -5.30 -0.47 8.84
N PHE A 81 -5.32 -0.66 10.17
CA PHE A 81 -4.10 -0.88 10.95
C PHE A 81 -3.40 -2.19 10.55
N ASP A 82 -4.12 -3.29 10.34
CA ASP A 82 -3.54 -4.58 9.92
C ASP A 82 -2.84 -4.45 8.55
N VAL A 83 -3.47 -3.77 7.59
CA VAL A 83 -2.86 -3.53 6.26
C VAL A 83 -1.62 -2.64 6.37
N LEU A 84 -1.61 -1.66 7.27
CA LEU A 84 -0.49 -0.75 7.46
C LEU A 84 0.64 -1.36 8.33
N GLU A 85 0.31 -2.22 9.29
CA GLU A 85 1.27 -2.82 10.22
C GLU A 85 2.16 -3.87 9.54
N GLU A 86 1.62 -4.64 8.58
CA GLU A 86 2.37 -5.56 7.74
C GLU A 86 3.39 -4.87 6.81
N GLN A 87 3.28 -3.55 6.62
CA GLN A 87 4.10 -2.77 5.68
C GLN A 87 4.51 -1.44 6.30
N ARG A 88 5.26 -1.46 7.40
CA ARG A 88 5.78 -0.25 8.08
C ARG A 88 6.47 0.76 7.13
N GLU A 89 7.03 0.27 6.01
CA GLU A 89 7.67 1.06 4.95
C GLU A 89 6.68 1.76 3.99
N ALA A 90 5.45 1.25 3.85
CA ALA A 90 4.39 1.83 3.02
C ALA A 90 3.76 3.08 3.64
N TRP A 91 3.88 3.26 4.96
CA TRP A 91 3.38 4.42 5.70
C TRP A 91 3.93 5.74 5.19
N PHE A 92 5.13 5.71 4.62
CA PHE A 92 5.84 6.89 4.13
C PHE A 92 5.57 7.20 2.63
N VAL A 93 4.73 6.38 1.97
CA VAL A 93 4.31 6.58 0.56
C VAL A 93 2.91 7.21 0.46
N LEU A 94 2.12 7.16 1.53
CA LEU A 94 0.87 7.92 1.70
C LEU A 94 1.19 9.36 2.15
#